data_AF-A0AAV5CI78-F1
#
_entry.id   AF-A0AAV5CI78-F1
#
_cell.length_a   1.000
_cell.length_b   1.000
_cell.length_c   1.000
_cell.angle_alpha   90.00
_cell.angle_beta   90.00
_cell.angle_gamma   90.00
#
_symmetry.space_group_name_H-M   'P 1'
#
loop_
_entity.id
_entity.type
_entity.pdbx_description
1 polymer ?
#
loop_
_entity_poly.entity_id
_entity_poly.type
_entity_poly.pdbx_seq_one_letter_code
_entity_poly.pdbx_strand_id
1 'polypeptide(L)'
;MRTPRGYMAAGEVGGRVVVAGEDGEAEVFDPEEGRWRPAAARRGAVVARYDAAAAGGRLYVTEGWAWPFERAPRGAVYDAAADAWVEMARGMREGWTGSCAVAGGRMYIVAEYGEWRLKRYVEARDEWRMVAGGGVPPEVRRPHVVAGEVGELAGGRRRIYVVGAGLDVAVGTVAGGEEEVVEWEVVKGPAEFAGLAPCNVQVLYA
;
A
#
# COMPACT_ATOMS: atom_id res chain seq x y z
N MET A 1 7.52 19.38 3.60
CA MET A 1 8.24 19.30 2.31
C MET A 1 8.79 20.67 1.99
N ARG A 2 10.00 20.75 1.45
CA ARG A 2 10.64 22.01 1.04
C ARG A 2 10.45 22.29 -0.45
N THR A 3 10.23 21.26 -1.25
CA THR A 3 10.04 21.38 -2.70
C THR A 3 8.61 21.01 -3.07
N PRO A 4 7.84 21.87 -3.78
CA PRO A 4 6.56 21.48 -4.39
C PRO A 4 6.75 20.36 -5.40
N ARG A 5 5.96 19.29 -5.30
CA ARG A 5 6.03 18.14 -6.19
C ARG A 5 4.63 17.65 -6.51
N GLY A 6 4.38 17.32 -7.78
CA GLY A 6 3.23 16.51 -8.18
C GLY A 6 3.58 15.02 -8.07
N TYR A 7 2.58 14.15 -7.91
CA TYR A 7 2.74 12.70 -7.95
C TYR A 7 3.82 12.18 -6.96
N MET A 8 3.49 12.17 -5.67
CA MET A 8 4.41 11.72 -4.62
C MET A 8 3.96 10.41 -3.98
N ALA A 9 4.92 9.55 -3.66
CA ALA A 9 4.77 8.50 -2.66
C ALA A 9 5.12 9.09 -1.28
N ALA A 10 4.35 8.76 -0.26
CA ALA A 10 4.64 9.13 1.11
C ALA A 10 4.33 7.96 2.05
N GLY A 11 5.14 7.80 3.10
CA GLY A 11 4.95 6.74 4.07
C GLY A 11 5.71 7.01 5.36
N GLU A 12 5.20 6.47 6.47
CA GLU A 12 5.93 6.42 7.72
C GLU A 12 6.92 5.24 7.66
N VAL A 13 8.19 5.54 7.93
CA VAL A 13 9.28 4.60 7.82
C VAL A 13 10.24 4.80 8.98
N GLY A 14 10.17 3.94 9.99
CA GLY A 14 11.09 3.95 11.13
C GLY A 14 10.97 5.20 12.00
N GLY A 15 9.74 5.66 12.25
CA GLY A 15 9.41 6.85 13.04
C GLY A 15 9.53 8.17 12.25
N ARG A 16 9.83 8.12 10.95
CA ARG A 16 10.01 9.29 10.10
C ARG A 16 9.06 9.27 8.93
N VAL A 17 8.71 10.43 8.39
CA VAL A 17 7.90 10.48 7.15
C VAL A 17 8.83 10.61 5.96
N VAL A 18 8.83 9.62 5.08
CA VAL A 18 9.58 9.67 3.83
C VAL A 18 8.63 10.06 2.71
N VAL A 19 9.04 11.01 1.89
CA VAL A 19 8.35 11.43 0.67
C VAL A 19 9.29 11.26 -0.51
N ALA A 20 8.81 10.64 -1.58
CA ALA A 20 9.55 10.44 -2.81
C ALA A 20 8.73 10.90 -4.01
N GLY A 21 9.33 11.69 -4.89
CA GLY A 21 8.74 12.11 -6.16
C GLY A 21 9.05 11.15 -7.30
N GLU A 22 8.28 11.25 -8.39
CA GLU A 22 8.55 10.52 -9.63
C GLU A 22 9.92 10.88 -10.25
N ASP A 23 10.36 12.12 -10.05
CA ASP A 23 11.67 12.66 -10.43
C ASP A 23 12.84 11.97 -9.73
N GLY A 24 12.56 11.13 -8.74
CA GLY A 24 13.54 10.37 -7.98
C GLY A 24 14.10 11.12 -6.77
N GLU A 25 13.73 12.38 -6.58
CA GLU A 25 14.10 13.13 -5.40
C GLU A 25 13.28 12.69 -4.19
N ALA A 26 13.90 12.69 -3.02
CA ALA A 26 13.26 12.26 -1.79
C ALA A 26 13.61 13.19 -0.61
N GLU A 27 12.67 13.30 0.33
CA GLU A 27 12.83 14.08 1.56
C GLU A 27 12.34 13.26 2.75
N VAL A 28 13.03 13.38 3.88
CA VAL A 28 12.61 12.77 5.15
C VAL A 28 12.26 13.86 6.15
N PHE A 29 11.10 13.71 6.79
CA PHE A 29 10.72 14.49 7.96
C PHE A 29 11.04 13.71 9.22
N ASP A 30 11.81 14.33 10.10
CA ASP A 30 12.06 13.84 11.45
C ASP A 30 11.09 14.56 12.41
N PRO A 31 10.09 13.85 13.00
CA PRO A 31 9.12 14.45 13.90
C PRO A 31 9.73 14.98 15.20
N GLU A 32 10.79 14.33 15.71
CA GLU A 32 11.48 14.75 16.94
C GLU A 32 12.22 16.08 16.72
N GLU A 33 12.83 16.24 15.55
CA GLU A 33 13.54 17.47 15.18
C GLU A 33 12.64 18.54 14.55
N GLY A 34 11.39 18.19 14.22
CA GLY A 34 10.41 19.06 13.57
C GLY A 34 10.85 19.58 12.19
N ARG A 35 11.72 18.86 11.46
CA ARG A 35 12.30 19.36 10.21
C ARG A 35 12.38 18.33 9.08
N TRP A 36 12.24 18.85 7.87
CA TRP A 36 12.53 18.13 6.63
C TRP A 36 14.02 18.20 6.31
N ARG A 37 14.57 17.09 5.81
CA ARG A 37 15.94 16.94 5.31
C ARG A 37 15.92 16.27 3.93
N PRO A 38 16.86 16.62 3.02
CA PRO A 38 17.06 15.84 1.81
C PRO A 38 17.40 14.38 2.15
N ALA A 39 16.90 13.46 1.34
CA ALA A 39 17.24 12.03 1.38
C ALA A 39 18.05 11.66 0.13
N ALA A 40 18.58 10.44 0.08
CA ALA A 40 19.20 9.93 -1.14
C ALA A 40 18.20 9.97 -2.30
N ALA A 41 18.62 10.62 -3.40
CA ALA A 41 17.86 10.61 -4.64
C ALA A 41 18.03 9.28 -5.37
N ARG A 42 16.93 8.78 -5.93
CA ARG A 42 16.88 7.61 -6.80
C ARG A 42 17.53 7.95 -8.13
N ARG A 43 18.77 7.52 -8.34
CA ARG A 43 19.47 7.68 -9.62
C ARG A 43 18.88 6.71 -10.65
N GLY A 44 18.35 7.22 -11.75
CA GLY A 44 17.85 6.37 -12.85
C GLY A 44 16.57 6.89 -13.51
N ALA A 45 15.91 6.04 -14.30
CA ALA A 45 14.69 6.40 -15.02
C ALA A 45 13.53 6.71 -14.07
N VAL A 46 12.68 7.67 -14.41
CA VAL A 46 11.42 7.98 -13.71
C VAL A 46 10.59 6.70 -13.51
N VAL A 47 10.09 6.52 -12.29
CA VAL A 47 9.12 5.48 -11.91
C VAL A 47 7.81 6.25 -11.73
N ALA A 48 6.96 6.20 -12.75
CA ALA A 48 5.63 6.83 -12.69
C ALA A 48 4.79 6.09 -11.64
N ARG A 49 4.16 6.79 -10.70
CA ARG A 49 3.52 6.11 -9.57
C ARG A 49 2.17 5.54 -9.99
N TYR A 50 2.05 4.21 -9.93
CA TYR A 50 0.74 3.56 -9.78
C TYR A 50 0.39 3.46 -8.30
N ASP A 51 1.29 2.90 -7.49
CA ASP A 51 1.07 2.72 -6.05
C ASP A 51 2.39 2.83 -5.25
N ALA A 52 2.26 2.99 -3.93
CA ALA A 52 3.38 2.98 -3.00
C ALA A 52 2.92 2.55 -1.62
N ALA A 53 3.80 1.86 -0.88
CA ALA A 53 3.53 1.46 0.50
C ALA A 53 4.78 1.59 1.36
N ALA A 54 4.58 1.80 2.65
CA ALA A 54 5.64 1.86 3.65
C ALA A 54 5.51 0.69 4.61
N ALA A 55 6.53 -0.16 4.71
CA ALA A 55 6.56 -1.28 5.65
C ALA A 55 7.99 -1.66 6.01
N GLY A 56 8.20 -2.16 7.23
CA GLY A 56 9.49 -2.73 7.65
C GLY A 56 10.69 -1.78 7.52
N GLY A 57 10.49 -0.47 7.72
CA GLY A 57 11.57 0.50 7.56
C GLY A 57 11.94 0.82 6.11
N ARG A 58 11.05 0.50 5.15
CA ARG A 58 11.23 0.79 3.73
C ARG A 58 10.02 1.45 3.09
N LEU A 59 10.27 2.29 2.10
CA LEU A 59 9.25 2.86 1.20
C LEU A 59 9.36 2.19 -0.18
N TYR A 60 8.27 1.59 -0.63
CA TYR A 60 8.17 0.87 -1.89
C TYR A 60 7.40 1.73 -2.88
N VAL A 61 7.94 1.92 -4.08
CA VAL A 61 7.31 2.69 -5.16
C VAL A 61 7.29 1.82 -6.42
N THR A 62 6.13 1.71 -7.06
CA THR A 62 5.95 0.85 -8.24
C THR A 62 5.18 1.57 -9.35
N GLU A 63 5.54 1.22 -10.60
CA GLU A 63 4.75 1.56 -11.79
C GLU A 63 3.50 0.69 -11.96
N GLY A 64 3.22 -0.19 -11.00
CA GLY A 64 2.03 -1.02 -10.97
C GLY A 64 2.32 -2.38 -11.58
N TRP A 65 1.47 -2.84 -12.49
CA TRP A 65 1.57 -4.17 -13.07
C TRP A 65 1.73 -4.14 -14.60
N ALA A 66 2.28 -5.22 -15.16
CA ALA A 66 2.60 -5.34 -16.58
C ALA A 66 1.39 -5.27 -17.55
N TRP A 67 0.32 -6.03 -17.39
CA TRP A 67 -0.80 -6.10 -18.33
C TRP A 67 -1.65 -4.79 -18.42
N PRO A 68 -2.07 -4.28 -19.59
CA PRO A 68 -1.85 -4.78 -20.93
C PRO A 68 -0.51 -4.33 -21.56
N PHE A 69 0.39 -3.75 -20.79
CA PHE A 69 1.70 -3.28 -21.24
C PHE A 69 2.69 -4.44 -21.50
N GLU A 70 3.54 -4.28 -22.52
CA GLU A 70 4.48 -5.30 -22.99
C GLU A 70 5.76 -5.39 -22.14
N ARG A 71 5.97 -4.49 -21.18
CA ARG A 71 7.16 -4.46 -20.32
C ARG A 71 6.80 -4.73 -18.87
N ALA A 72 7.69 -5.44 -18.18
CA ALA A 72 7.59 -5.58 -16.73
C ALA A 72 7.56 -4.18 -16.08
N PRO A 73 6.69 -3.95 -15.08
CA PRO A 73 6.61 -2.68 -14.38
C PRO A 73 7.95 -2.41 -13.71
N ARG A 74 8.39 -1.16 -13.58
CA ARG A 74 9.55 -0.81 -12.76
C ARG A 74 9.11 -0.61 -11.31
N GLY A 75 10.05 -0.79 -10.40
CA GLY A 75 9.84 -0.54 -8.97
C GLY A 75 11.15 -0.25 -8.28
N ALA A 76 11.08 0.55 -7.23
CA ALA A 76 12.22 0.89 -6.41
C ALA A 76 11.83 0.88 -4.93
N VAL A 77 12.80 0.55 -4.08
CA VAL A 77 12.63 0.48 -2.64
C VAL A 77 13.65 1.40 -1.99
N TYR A 78 13.17 2.34 -1.19
CA TYR A 78 14.02 3.18 -0.35
C TYR A 78 14.16 2.54 1.02
N ASP A 79 15.39 2.24 1.42
CA ASP A 79 15.74 1.76 2.74
C ASP A 79 16.16 2.95 3.63
N ALA A 80 15.36 3.23 4.65
CA ALA A 80 15.58 4.40 5.50
C ALA A 80 16.76 4.25 6.45
N ALA A 81 17.19 3.02 6.75
CA ALA A 81 18.36 2.77 7.59
C ALA A 81 19.66 2.99 6.80
N ALA A 82 19.66 2.62 5.52
CA ALA A 82 20.79 2.82 4.63
C ALA A 82 20.81 4.20 3.95
N ASP A 83 19.69 4.95 4.00
CA ASP A 83 19.47 6.16 3.17
C ASP A 83 19.84 5.88 1.71
N ALA A 84 19.21 4.85 1.14
CA ALA A 84 19.56 4.36 -0.19
C ALA A 84 18.36 3.75 -0.91
N TRP A 85 18.37 3.90 -2.24
CA TRP A 85 17.42 3.22 -3.12
C TRP A 85 18.03 1.93 -3.67
N VAL A 86 17.24 0.87 -3.70
CA VAL A 86 17.56 -0.40 -4.36
C VAL A 86 16.48 -0.75 -5.39
N GLU A 87 16.85 -1.59 -6.36
CA GLU A 87 15.87 -2.14 -7.30
C GLU A 87 14.87 -3.03 -6.54
N MET A 88 13.58 -2.87 -6.86
CA MET A 88 12.56 -3.74 -6.29
C MET A 88 12.72 -5.17 -6.80
N ALA A 89 12.64 -6.13 -5.88
CA ALA A 89 12.72 -7.55 -6.18
C ALA A 89 11.67 -7.95 -7.23
N ARG A 90 12.02 -8.93 -8.07
CA ARG A 90 11.26 -9.23 -9.29
C ARG A 90 9.85 -9.72 -8.95
N GLY A 91 9.71 -10.66 -8.03
CA GLY A 91 8.41 -11.22 -7.67
C GLY A 91 7.50 -10.21 -6.97
N MET A 92 8.07 -9.37 -6.11
CA MET A 92 7.37 -8.21 -5.53
C MET A 92 6.79 -7.32 -6.61
N ARG A 93 7.63 -6.89 -7.56
CA ARG A 93 7.30 -5.93 -8.61
C ARG A 93 6.30 -6.49 -9.61
N GLU A 94 6.53 -7.70 -10.13
CA GLU A 94 5.66 -8.34 -11.12
C GLU A 94 4.32 -8.79 -10.50
N GLY A 95 4.32 -9.09 -9.20
CA GLY A 95 3.13 -9.46 -8.47
C GLY A 95 2.37 -8.31 -7.82
N TRP A 96 2.75 -7.04 -8.00
CA TRP A 96 1.97 -5.91 -7.47
C TRP A 96 0.78 -5.57 -8.38
N THR A 97 -0.29 -6.36 -8.31
CA THR A 97 -1.42 -6.28 -9.27
C THR A 97 -2.68 -5.58 -8.73
N GLY A 98 -2.49 -4.53 -7.93
CA GLY A 98 -3.60 -3.73 -7.42
C GLY A 98 -3.17 -2.80 -6.30
N SER A 99 -4.13 -2.44 -5.45
CA SER A 99 -3.90 -1.48 -4.35
C SER A 99 -3.32 -2.17 -3.12
N CYS A 100 -2.26 -1.58 -2.55
CA CYS A 100 -1.55 -2.12 -1.40
C CYS A 100 -2.01 -1.52 -0.06
N ALA A 101 -2.29 -2.39 0.91
CA ALA A 101 -2.49 -2.05 2.30
C ALA A 101 -1.40 -2.69 3.16
N VAL A 102 -0.89 -1.94 4.14
CA VAL A 102 0.03 -2.46 5.16
C VAL A 102 -0.73 -2.64 6.45
N ALA A 103 -0.85 -3.88 6.91
CA ALA A 103 -1.57 -4.22 8.14
C ALA A 103 -0.71 -5.12 9.04
N GLY A 104 -0.54 -4.75 10.31
CA GLY A 104 0.32 -5.49 11.26
C GLY A 104 1.73 -5.77 10.70
N GLY A 105 2.32 -4.78 10.04
CA GLY A 105 3.65 -4.88 9.42
C GLY A 105 3.75 -5.77 8.16
N ARG A 106 2.64 -6.32 7.66
CA ARG A 106 2.59 -7.14 6.44
C ARG A 106 1.95 -6.38 5.28
N MET A 107 2.45 -6.63 4.07
CA MET A 107 1.91 -6.05 2.84
C MET A 107 0.85 -6.96 2.21
N TYR A 108 -0.28 -6.36 1.87
CA TYR A 108 -1.41 -7.01 1.23
C TYR A 108 -1.84 -6.26 -0.01
N ILE A 109 -2.14 -6.99 -1.10
CA ILE A 109 -2.71 -6.41 -2.32
C ILE A 109 -4.15 -6.87 -2.44
N VAL A 110 -5.05 -5.91 -2.57
CA VAL A 110 -6.39 -6.14 -3.12
C VAL A 110 -6.24 -6.15 -4.64
N ALA A 111 -6.27 -7.33 -5.24
CA ALA A 111 -5.98 -7.49 -6.66
C ALA A 111 -7.14 -6.95 -7.53
N GLU A 112 -6.85 -6.09 -8.51
CA GLU A 112 -7.93 -5.56 -9.37
C GLU A 112 -8.52 -6.63 -10.31
N TYR A 113 -7.73 -7.66 -10.60
CA TYR A 113 -8.20 -8.87 -11.29
C TYR A 113 -8.24 -10.07 -10.35
N GLY A 114 -9.14 -11.00 -10.64
CA GLY A 114 -9.38 -12.16 -9.79
C GLY A 114 -10.32 -11.85 -8.62
N GLU A 115 -11.43 -11.17 -8.92
CA GLU A 115 -12.55 -10.96 -8.00
C GLU A 115 -12.18 -10.21 -6.72
N TRP A 116 -11.25 -9.24 -6.80
CA TRP A 116 -10.83 -8.44 -5.64
C TRP A 116 -10.27 -9.28 -4.49
N ARG A 117 -9.67 -10.43 -4.80
CA ARG A 117 -9.04 -11.30 -3.80
C ARG A 117 -7.79 -10.67 -3.21
N LEU A 118 -7.53 -11.02 -1.96
CA LEU A 118 -6.39 -10.55 -1.21
C LEU A 118 -5.18 -11.48 -1.42
N LYS A 119 -4.00 -10.90 -1.56
CA LYS A 119 -2.73 -11.63 -1.52
C LYS A 119 -1.73 -10.93 -0.61
N ARG A 120 -0.91 -11.72 0.09
CA ARG A 120 0.13 -11.24 1.00
C ARG A 120 1.51 -11.44 0.41
N TYR A 121 2.41 -10.49 0.62
CA TYR A 121 3.80 -10.65 0.21
C TYR A 121 4.58 -11.49 1.22
N VAL A 122 5.37 -12.44 0.73
CA VAL A 122 6.28 -13.27 1.53
C VAL A 122 7.71 -12.92 1.13
N GLU A 123 8.33 -12.00 1.88
CA GLU A 123 9.64 -11.43 1.56
C GLU A 123 10.74 -12.49 1.42
N ALA A 124 10.76 -13.50 2.30
CA ALA A 124 11.75 -14.58 2.27
C ALA A 124 11.75 -15.42 0.97
N ARG A 125 10.65 -15.36 0.20
CA ARG A 125 10.46 -16.12 -1.05
C ARG A 125 10.26 -15.22 -2.27
N ASP A 126 10.30 -13.90 -2.10
CA ASP A 126 9.96 -12.91 -3.14
C ASP A 126 8.69 -13.30 -3.91
N GLU A 127 7.61 -13.61 -3.19
CA GLU A 127 6.37 -14.09 -3.80
C GLU A 127 5.12 -13.51 -3.14
N TRP A 128 4.07 -13.34 -3.94
CA TRP A 128 2.75 -13.01 -3.44
C TRP A 128 1.90 -14.28 -3.32
N ARG A 129 1.42 -14.58 -2.12
CA ARG A 129 0.53 -15.72 -1.86
C ARG A 129 -0.89 -15.27 -1.66
N MET A 130 -1.84 -16.01 -2.24
CA MET A 130 -3.25 -15.77 -2.01
C MET A 130 -3.59 -15.96 -0.52
N VAL A 131 -4.37 -15.02 0.02
CA VAL A 131 -5.03 -15.19 1.30
C VAL A 131 -6.33 -15.96 1.03
N ALA A 132 -6.60 -16.99 1.81
CA ALA A 132 -7.81 -17.79 1.67
C ALA A 132 -9.06 -16.97 2.05
N GLY A 133 -10.22 -17.39 1.54
CA GLY A 133 -11.48 -16.64 1.69
C GLY A 133 -11.93 -15.98 0.38
N GLY A 134 -12.97 -15.15 0.49
CA GLY A 134 -13.51 -14.37 -0.63
C GLY A 134 -12.70 -13.09 -0.89
N GLY A 135 -12.91 -12.49 -2.06
CA GLY A 135 -12.45 -11.12 -2.31
C GLY A 135 -13.38 -10.08 -1.69
N VAL A 136 -13.07 -8.81 -1.96
CA VAL A 136 -13.89 -7.67 -1.50
C VAL A 136 -15.35 -7.89 -1.93
N PRO A 137 -16.32 -7.81 -1.00
CA PRO A 137 -17.73 -8.06 -1.32
C PRO A 137 -18.25 -7.13 -2.44
N PRO A 138 -19.03 -7.64 -3.40
CA PRO A 138 -19.47 -6.89 -4.58
C PRO A 138 -20.38 -5.69 -4.24
N GLU A 139 -20.96 -5.66 -3.04
CA GLU A 139 -21.72 -4.52 -2.51
C GLU A 139 -20.86 -3.27 -2.37
N VAL A 140 -19.55 -3.43 -2.16
CA VAL A 140 -18.55 -2.35 -2.19
C VAL A 140 -18.16 -2.10 -3.64
N ARG A 141 -19.00 -1.33 -4.33
CA ARG A 141 -18.82 -1.02 -5.75
C ARG A 141 -17.58 -0.18 -5.98
N ARG A 142 -16.80 -0.51 -7.00
CA ARG A 142 -15.58 0.19 -7.39
C ARG A 142 -14.62 0.38 -6.20
N PRO A 143 -13.98 -0.70 -5.71
CA PRO A 143 -12.92 -0.58 -4.72
C PRO A 143 -11.86 0.43 -5.18
N HIS A 144 -11.78 1.58 -4.52
CA HIS A 144 -10.98 2.71 -4.99
C HIS A 144 -9.70 2.87 -4.19
N VAL A 145 -9.80 2.74 -2.87
CA VAL A 145 -8.69 3.00 -1.95
C VAL A 145 -8.67 1.96 -0.83
N VAL A 146 -7.48 1.67 -0.33
CA VAL A 146 -7.25 0.67 0.72
C VAL A 146 -6.39 1.25 1.84
N ALA A 147 -6.61 0.80 3.06
CA ALA A 147 -5.73 1.05 4.20
C ALA A 147 -5.67 -0.18 5.11
N GLY A 148 -4.58 -0.32 5.85
CA GLY A 148 -4.43 -1.35 6.88
C GLY A 148 -4.27 -0.74 8.26
N GLU A 149 -4.64 -1.51 9.28
CA GLU A 149 -4.37 -1.18 10.67
C GLU A 149 -2.89 -1.40 10.98
N VAL A 150 -2.21 -0.39 11.54
CA VAL A 150 -0.77 -0.40 11.82
C VAL A 150 -0.42 -1.55 12.77
N GLY A 151 -1.21 -1.69 13.83
CA GLY A 151 -1.01 -2.72 14.86
C GLY A 151 -1.63 -4.07 14.50
N GLU A 152 -1.19 -5.10 15.22
CA GLU A 152 -1.91 -6.37 15.27
C GLU A 152 -2.99 -6.31 16.36
N LEU A 153 -4.17 -6.82 16.03
CA LEU A 153 -5.26 -7.04 16.97
C LEU A 153 -4.99 -8.31 17.79
N ALA A 154 -5.71 -8.44 18.92
CA ALA A 154 -5.65 -9.62 19.77
C ALA A 154 -5.80 -10.93 18.95
N GLY A 155 -4.89 -11.86 19.16
CA GLY A 155 -4.82 -13.13 18.42
C GLY A 155 -4.05 -13.04 17.10
N GLY A 156 -3.23 -12.00 16.88
CA GLY A 156 -2.44 -11.83 15.65
C GLY A 156 -3.29 -11.47 14.43
N ARG A 157 -4.50 -10.93 14.66
CA ARG A 157 -5.42 -10.54 13.61
C ARG A 157 -5.01 -9.19 13.03
N ARG A 158 -5.31 -8.95 11.76
CA ARG A 158 -4.99 -7.72 11.05
C ARG A 158 -6.25 -7.21 10.36
N ARG A 159 -6.44 -5.90 10.30
CA ARG A 159 -7.58 -5.30 9.59
C ARG A 159 -7.15 -4.55 8.35
N ILE A 160 -7.92 -4.74 7.29
CA ILE A 160 -7.78 -4.06 6.01
C ILE A 160 -9.12 -3.42 5.70
N TYR A 161 -9.09 -2.16 5.29
CA TYR A 161 -10.25 -1.37 4.93
C TYR A 161 -10.20 -1.09 3.45
N VAL A 162 -11.28 -1.38 2.74
CA VAL A 162 -11.42 -1.09 1.31
C VAL A 162 -12.63 -0.18 1.14
N VAL A 163 -12.41 1.01 0.61
CA VAL A 163 -13.49 1.99 0.44
C VAL A 163 -13.87 2.10 -1.03
N GLY A 164 -15.16 1.91 -1.30
CA GLY A 164 -15.75 1.99 -2.62
C GLY A 164 -16.56 3.27 -2.83
N ALA A 165 -17.26 3.32 -3.97
CA ALA A 165 -18.22 4.36 -4.28
C ALA A 165 -19.34 4.40 -3.24
N GLY A 166 -19.83 5.60 -2.91
CA GLY A 166 -20.82 5.78 -1.85
C GLY A 166 -20.24 5.78 -0.44
N LEU A 167 -18.91 5.73 -0.30
CA LEU A 167 -18.20 5.55 0.98
C LEU A 167 -18.58 4.25 1.69
N ASP A 168 -18.99 3.24 0.93
CA ASP A 168 -19.12 1.88 1.46
C ASP A 168 -17.73 1.33 1.81
N VAL A 169 -17.62 0.71 2.98
CA VAL A 169 -16.36 0.18 3.49
C VAL A 169 -16.47 -1.33 3.65
N ALA A 170 -15.61 -2.08 2.98
CA ALA A 170 -15.35 -3.48 3.30
C ALA A 170 -14.24 -3.54 4.35
N VAL A 171 -14.55 -4.15 5.49
CA VAL A 171 -13.63 -4.41 6.59
C VAL A 171 -13.20 -5.86 6.53
N GLY A 172 -11.99 -6.10 6.07
CA GLY A 172 -11.36 -7.42 6.00
C GLY A 172 -10.60 -7.72 7.29
N THR A 173 -11.02 -8.74 8.02
CA THR A 173 -10.27 -9.27 9.17
C THR A 173 -9.46 -10.46 8.70
N VAL A 174 -8.13 -10.31 8.69
CA VAL A 174 -7.17 -11.35 8.33
C VAL A 174 -6.69 -12.04 9.60
N ALA A 175 -6.75 -13.37 9.62
CA ALA A 175 -6.25 -14.19 10.71
C ALA A 175 -5.36 -15.32 10.18
N GLY A 176 -4.47 -15.84 11.02
CA GLY A 176 -3.58 -16.95 10.70
C GLY A 176 -2.11 -16.55 10.63
N GLY A 177 -1.28 -17.55 10.28
CA GLY A 177 0.18 -17.45 10.27
C GLY A 177 0.75 -17.53 8.86
N GLU A 178 1.09 -18.75 8.42
CA GLU A 178 1.55 -19.03 7.06
C GLU A 178 0.37 -19.21 6.08
N GLU A 179 -0.71 -19.81 6.54
CA GLU A 179 -1.99 -19.87 5.82
C GLU A 179 -2.93 -18.87 6.48
N GLU A 180 -3.13 -17.73 5.81
CA GLU A 180 -4.02 -16.68 6.28
C GLU A 180 -5.38 -16.81 5.61
N VAL A 181 -6.44 -16.47 6.35
CA VAL A 181 -7.82 -16.39 5.86
C VAL A 181 -8.33 -14.97 6.10
N VAL A 182 -9.08 -14.42 5.15
CA VAL A 182 -9.80 -13.15 5.29
C VAL A 182 -11.31 -13.37 5.37
N GLU A 183 -11.93 -12.70 6.33
CA GLU A 183 -13.38 -12.56 6.45
C GLU A 183 -13.76 -11.09 6.27
N TRP A 184 -14.87 -10.83 5.56
CA TRP A 184 -15.30 -9.49 5.20
C TRP A 184 -16.62 -9.12 5.87
N GLU A 185 -16.67 -7.90 6.38
CA GLU A 185 -17.90 -7.21 6.79
C GLU A 185 -18.06 -5.95 5.92
N VAL A 186 -19.30 -5.56 5.60
CA VAL A 186 -19.58 -4.33 4.85
C VAL A 186 -20.28 -3.32 5.74
N VAL A 187 -19.69 -2.14 5.86
CA VAL A 187 -20.29 -0.97 6.49
C VAL A 187 -20.75 -0.03 5.39
N LYS A 188 -22.06 0.25 5.35
CA LYS A 188 -22.65 1.13 4.33
C LYS A 188 -22.36 2.59 4.62
N GLY A 189 -21.98 3.33 3.59
CA GLY A 189 -21.89 4.79 3.69
C GLY A 189 -23.27 5.44 3.82
N PRO A 190 -23.35 6.65 4.39
CA PRO A 190 -24.58 7.46 4.36
C PRO A 190 -25.12 7.64 2.94
N ALA A 191 -26.44 7.60 2.80
CA ALA A 191 -27.11 7.63 1.49
C ALA A 191 -26.82 8.93 0.70
N GLU A 192 -26.59 10.03 1.42
CA GLU A 192 -26.23 11.34 0.89
C GLU A 192 -24.89 11.31 0.12
N PHE A 193 -24.03 10.34 0.44
CA PHE A 193 -22.72 10.19 -0.18
C PHE A 193 -22.68 9.19 -1.33
N ALA A 194 -23.83 8.63 -1.75
CA ALA A 194 -23.91 7.63 -2.82
C ALA A 194 -23.26 8.05 -4.16
N GLY A 195 -23.16 9.36 -4.42
CA GLY A 195 -22.49 9.93 -5.60
C GLY A 195 -21.00 10.22 -5.44
N LEU A 196 -20.41 10.01 -4.26
CA LEU A 196 -19.00 10.28 -3.98
C LEU A 196 -18.12 9.07 -4.30
N ALA A 197 -16.90 9.36 -4.74
CA ALA A 197 -15.83 8.38 -4.86
C ALA A 197 -14.67 8.82 -3.94
N PRO A 198 -14.15 7.94 -3.08
CA PRO A 198 -13.03 8.27 -2.22
C PRO A 198 -11.75 8.42 -3.04
N CYS A 199 -10.90 9.37 -2.66
CA CYS A 199 -9.57 9.57 -3.24
C CYS A 199 -8.44 9.17 -2.28
N ASN A 200 -8.76 8.97 -1.00
CA ASN A 200 -7.83 8.55 0.05
C ASN A 200 -8.61 7.84 1.17
N VAL A 201 -7.91 6.98 1.91
CA VAL A 201 -8.36 6.42 3.19
C VAL A 201 -7.18 6.37 4.16
N GLN A 202 -7.45 6.66 5.44
CA GLN A 202 -6.50 6.55 6.54
C GLN A 202 -7.21 6.00 7.78
N VAL A 203 -6.52 5.14 8.53
CA VAL A 203 -7.02 4.61 9.81
C VAL A 203 -6.41 5.45 10.93
N LEU A 204 -7.28 6.11 11.69
CA LEU A 204 -6.89 6.96 12.83
C LEU A 204 -7.29 6.26 14.13
N TYR A 205 -6.45 6.38 15.16
CA TYR A 205 -6.73 5.89 16.51
C TYR A 205 -7.02 7.08 17.43
N ALA A 206 -7.93 6.89 18.37
CA ALA A 206 -8.32 7.86 19.39
C ALA A 206 -7.68 7.52 20.74
#